data_AF-A0A315AHH2-F1
#
_entry.id   AF-A0A315AHH2-F1
#
_cell.length_a   1.000
_cell.length_b   1.000
_cell.length_c   1.000
_cell.angle_alpha   90.00
_cell.angle_beta   90.00
_cell.angle_gamma   90.00
#
_symmetry.space_group_name_H-M   'P 1'
#
loop_
_entity.id
_entity.type
_entity.pdbx_description
1 polymer ?
#
loop_
_entity_poly.entity_id
_entity_poly.type
_entity_poly.pdbx_seq_one_letter_code
_entity_poly.pdbx_strand_id
1 'polypeptide(L)'
;MRYWSTQEARGNQTACVCFRDDAGAFINMAQVFADPQTHHRQMVVELPHSSDQTVRVVRSPLNFSASPVTHCAPTRLGEHSLQKLREKLNLTDAQVAGLVRRGWFERLMRCAMLSAATDALLT
;
A
#
# COMPACT_ATOMS: atom_id res chain seq x y z
N MET A 1 -8.89 10.72 -37.39
CA MET A 1 -9.49 10.45 -36.06
C MET A 1 -10.38 9.21 -36.18
N ARG A 2 -9.86 8.03 -35.85
CA ARG A 2 -10.69 6.82 -35.68
C ARG A 2 -10.76 6.53 -34.18
N TYR A 3 -11.94 6.82 -33.65
CA TYR A 3 -12.38 6.55 -32.29
C TYR A 3 -12.33 5.04 -32.03
N TRP A 4 -11.86 4.63 -30.86
CA TRP A 4 -11.69 3.24 -30.42
C TRP A 4 -13.06 2.56 -30.32
N SER A 5 -13.61 2.10 -31.44
CA SER A 5 -14.89 1.39 -31.47
C SER A 5 -14.68 -0.07 -31.08
N THR A 6 -15.27 -0.45 -29.95
CA THR A 6 -15.81 -1.79 -29.64
C THR A 6 -15.24 -2.93 -30.47
N GLN A 7 -14.14 -3.52 -30.02
CA GLN A 7 -13.77 -4.88 -30.40
C GLN A 7 -14.06 -5.79 -29.21
N GLU A 8 -14.94 -6.74 -29.48
CA GLU A 8 -15.49 -7.73 -28.58
C GLU A 8 -14.36 -8.61 -28.03
N ALA A 9 -14.23 -8.68 -26.70
CA ALA A 9 -13.32 -9.60 -26.03
C ALA A 9 -13.85 -11.04 -26.15
N ARG A 10 -13.78 -11.62 -27.35
CA ARG A 10 -14.03 -13.04 -27.57
C ARG A 10 -12.70 -13.77 -27.65
N GLY A 11 -12.48 -14.61 -26.64
CA GLY A 11 -11.85 -15.93 -26.74
C GLY A 11 -10.57 -16.06 -27.56
N ASN A 12 -9.50 -16.44 -26.84
CA ASN A 12 -8.28 -17.03 -27.34
C ASN A 12 -7.26 -16.06 -27.97
N GLN A 13 -6.15 -15.94 -27.25
CA GLN A 13 -4.93 -15.20 -27.55
C GLN A 13 -4.37 -15.59 -28.91
N THR A 14 -4.60 -14.82 -29.97
CA THR A 14 -3.65 -14.75 -31.09
C THR A 14 -3.75 -13.42 -31.81
N ALA A 15 -2.57 -12.85 -32.10
CA ALA A 15 -2.30 -11.70 -32.97
C ALA A 15 -2.61 -10.30 -32.43
N CYS A 16 -1.61 -9.72 -31.75
CA CYS A 16 -0.86 -8.61 -32.36
C CYS A 16 0.46 -8.40 -31.62
N VAL A 17 1.49 -9.15 -32.03
CA VAL A 17 2.86 -8.62 -31.96
C VAL A 17 3.01 -7.85 -33.26
N CYS A 18 2.89 -6.52 -33.22
CA CYS A 18 3.38 -5.52 -34.19
C CYS A 18 2.54 -4.22 -34.11
N PHE A 19 2.82 -3.36 -33.13
CA PHE A 19 2.93 -1.91 -33.36
C PHE A 19 3.94 -1.38 -32.34
N ARG A 20 5.08 -0.94 -32.86
CA ARG A 20 6.20 -0.41 -32.11
C ARG A 20 5.93 1.08 -31.90
N ASP A 21 4.97 1.38 -31.04
CA ASP A 21 4.83 2.70 -30.43
C ASP A 21 5.56 2.64 -29.09
N ASP A 22 6.30 3.68 -28.71
CA ASP A 22 7.07 3.76 -27.46
C ASP A 22 6.21 3.67 -26.17
N ALA A 23 4.94 3.32 -26.30
CA ALA A 23 3.98 3.14 -25.22
C ALA A 23 3.84 1.64 -24.89
N GLY A 24 4.21 1.28 -23.66
CA GLY A 24 4.19 -0.08 -23.16
C GLY A 24 2.82 -0.77 -23.26
N ALA A 25 2.85 -2.11 -23.32
CA ALA A 25 1.66 -2.94 -23.39
C ALA A 25 0.74 -2.74 -22.18
N PHE A 26 -0.58 -2.79 -22.41
CA PHE A 26 -1.55 -2.86 -21.33
C PHE A 26 -1.45 -4.24 -20.65
N ILE A 27 -0.86 -4.27 -19.46
CA ILE A 27 -0.68 -5.47 -18.67
C ILE A 27 -1.61 -5.46 -17.46
N ASN A 28 -2.17 -6.62 -17.13
CA ASN A 28 -2.97 -6.79 -15.91
C ASN A 28 -2.07 -7.04 -14.69
N MET A 29 -2.64 -6.94 -13.48
CA MET A 29 -1.87 -7.11 -12.25
C MET A 29 -1.23 -8.52 -12.13
N ALA A 30 -1.88 -9.57 -12.63
CA ALA A 30 -1.30 -10.91 -12.61
C ALA A 30 -0.05 -11.03 -13.49
N GLN A 31 -0.06 -10.36 -14.66
CA GLN A 31 1.07 -10.29 -15.58
C GLN A 31 2.22 -9.45 -14.99
N VAL A 32 1.92 -8.35 -14.29
CA VAL A 32 2.94 -7.53 -13.60
C VAL A 32 3.74 -8.37 -12.59
N PHE A 33 3.07 -9.25 -11.85
CA PHE A 33 3.73 -10.09 -10.85
C PHE A 33 4.50 -11.28 -11.44
N ALA A 34 4.16 -11.69 -12.66
CA ALA A 34 4.86 -12.76 -13.40
C ALA A 34 6.00 -12.21 -14.27
N ASP A 35 6.15 -10.89 -14.37
CA ASP A 35 7.16 -10.27 -15.22
C ASP A 35 8.59 -10.56 -14.71
N PRO A 36 9.54 -10.91 -15.59
CA PRO A 36 10.92 -11.21 -15.20
C PRO A 36 11.59 -10.10 -14.40
N GLN A 37 11.27 -8.83 -14.68
CA GLN A 37 11.83 -7.69 -13.97
C GLN A 37 11.39 -7.67 -12.49
N THR A 38 10.14 -8.03 -12.22
CA THR A 38 9.56 -8.12 -10.88
C THR A 38 10.27 -9.21 -10.07
N HIS A 39 10.56 -10.35 -10.70
CA HIS A 39 11.29 -11.46 -10.08
C HIS A 39 12.77 -11.13 -9.84
N HIS A 40 13.48 -10.60 -10.85
CA HIS A 40 14.90 -10.24 -10.75
C HIS A 40 15.13 -9.19 -9.66
N ARG A 41 14.19 -8.25 -9.52
CA ARG A 41 14.23 -7.22 -8.48
C ARG A 41 13.57 -7.64 -7.17
N GLN A 42 13.18 -8.91 -7.01
CA GLN A 42 12.56 -9.46 -5.79
C GLN A 42 11.47 -8.54 -5.23
N MET A 43 10.63 -8.01 -6.14
CA MET A 43 9.70 -6.92 -5.81
C MET A 43 8.56 -7.36 -4.89
N VAL A 44 8.23 -8.65 -4.84
CA VAL A 44 7.21 -9.20 -3.94
C VAL A 44 7.91 -9.95 -2.82
N VAL A 45 7.64 -9.55 -1.59
CA VAL A 45 8.21 -10.16 -0.39
C VAL A 45 7.08 -10.67 0.49
N GLU A 46 7.27 -11.86 1.04
CA GLU A 46 6.37 -12.46 2.01
C GLU A 46 6.87 -12.16 3.41
N LEU A 47 6.05 -11.45 4.19
CA LEU A 47 6.40 -11.03 5.54
C LEU A 47 5.39 -11.62 6.54
N PRO A 48 5.86 -12.20 7.66
CA PRO A 48 4.97 -12.62 8.73
C PRO A 48 4.35 -11.38 9.38
N HIS A 49 3.02 -11.35 9.43
CA HIS A 49 2.27 -10.28 10.08
C HIS A 49 1.87 -10.70 11.49
N SER A 50 1.73 -9.73 12.41
CA SER A 50 1.34 -9.97 13.81
C SER A 50 -0.04 -10.63 13.95
N SER A 51 -0.84 -10.72 12.87
CA SER A 51 -2.07 -11.51 12.79
C SER A 51 -1.90 -13.00 12.49
N ASP A 52 -0.68 -13.54 12.59
CA ASP A 52 -0.33 -14.95 12.31
C ASP A 52 -0.59 -15.34 10.84
N GLN A 53 -0.61 -14.35 9.96
CA GLN A 53 -0.80 -14.52 8.52
C GLN A 53 0.44 -14.00 7.79
N THR A 54 0.78 -14.65 6.67
CA THR A 54 1.85 -14.16 5.79
C THR A 54 1.23 -13.19 4.78
N VAL A 55 1.75 -11.97 4.73
CA VAL A 55 1.26 -10.93 3.81
C VAL A 55 2.28 -10.70 2.71
N ARG A 56 1.80 -10.71 1.46
CA ARG A 56 2.59 -10.34 0.28
C ARG A 56 2.60 -8.83 0.14
N VAL A 57 3.78 -8.23 0.23
CA VAL A 57 3.98 -6.78 0.12
C VAL A 57 4.90 -6.47 -1.05
N VAL A 58 4.61 -5.39 -1.76
CA VAL A 58 5.49 -4.87 -2.81
C VAL A 58 6.58 -4.02 -2.15
N ARG A 59 7.84 -4.42 -2.32
CA ARG A 59 8.99 -3.66 -1.81
C ARG A 59 9.34 -2.46 -2.69
N SER A 60 10.21 -1.59 -2.18
CA SER A 60 10.74 -0.48 -2.97
C SER A 60 11.42 -1.02 -4.26
N PRO A 61 11.15 -0.46 -5.44
CA PRO A 61 11.80 -0.87 -6.68
C PRO A 61 13.29 -0.48 -6.73
N LEU A 62 13.72 0.43 -5.85
CA LEU A 62 15.11 0.88 -5.74
C LEU A 62 15.87 0.04 -4.72
N ASN A 63 16.92 -0.65 -5.19
CA ASN A 63 17.86 -1.38 -4.35
C ASN A 63 19.06 -0.49 -4.05
N PHE A 64 19.22 -0.09 -2.79
CA PHE A 64 20.38 0.66 -2.32
C PHE A 64 21.45 -0.31 -1.80
N SER A 65 22.62 -0.32 -2.41
CA SER A 65 23.74 -1.21 -2.02
C SER A 65 24.37 -0.83 -0.69
N ALA A 66 24.47 0.48 -0.40
CA ALA A 66 25.07 0.99 0.84
C ALA A 66 24.10 1.02 2.02
N SER A 67 22.79 1.07 1.77
CA SER A 67 21.75 1.23 2.79
C SER A 67 20.54 0.34 2.48
N PRO A 68 20.62 -0.97 2.77
CA PRO A 68 19.51 -1.88 2.49
C PRO A 68 18.23 -1.45 3.21
N VAL A 69 17.12 -1.40 2.47
CA VAL A 69 15.80 -1.03 3.01
C VAL A 69 15.13 -2.27 3.60
N THR A 70 14.88 -2.24 4.92
CA THR A 70 14.13 -3.30 5.61
C THR A 70 12.63 -3.04 5.48
N HIS A 71 11.89 -4.07 5.09
CA HIS A 71 10.43 -4.03 5.01
C HIS A 71 9.83 -4.82 6.18
N CYS A 72 8.93 -4.19 6.93
CA CYS A 72 8.16 -4.83 7.98
C CYS A 72 6.71 -5.02 7.52
N ALA A 73 6.05 -6.07 7.99
CA ALA A 73 4.62 -6.23 7.78
C ALA A 73 3.87 -5.02 8.38
N PRO A 74 2.72 -4.63 7.80
CA PRO A 74 1.90 -3.57 8.37
C PRO A 74 1.53 -3.95 9.81
N THR A 75 1.55 -2.99 10.74
CA THR A 75 1.20 -3.26 12.14
C THR A 75 -0.31 -3.31 12.32
N ARG A 76 -0.78 -3.98 13.36
CA ARG A 76 -2.21 -3.96 13.70
C ARG A 76 -2.67 -2.56 14.09
N LEU A 77 -3.97 -2.34 13.93
CA LEU A 77 -4.59 -1.11 14.38
C LEU A 77 -4.33 -0.91 15.89
N GLY A 78 -3.64 0.18 16.24
CA GLY A 78 -3.35 0.52 17.64
C GLY A 78 -2.07 -0.08 18.23
N GLU A 79 -1.33 -0.94 17.52
CA GLU A 79 -0.20 -1.71 18.08
C GLU A 79 0.92 -0.82 18.69
N HIS A 80 1.23 0.31 18.05
CA HIS A 80 2.24 1.26 18.56
C HIS A 80 1.65 2.55 19.15
N SER A 81 0.32 2.66 19.28
CA SER A 81 -0.31 3.93 19.66
C SER A 81 0.05 4.37 21.08
N LEU A 82 0.07 3.44 22.05
CA LEU A 82 0.41 3.76 23.44
C LEU A 82 1.87 4.22 23.59
N GLN A 83 2.78 3.55 22.89
CA GLN A 83 4.19 3.93 22.87
C GLN A 83 4.38 5.32 22.26
N LYS A 84 3.73 5.60 21.13
CA LYS A 84 3.84 6.90 20.46
C LYS A 84 3.22 8.04 21.26
N LEU A 85 2.14 7.79 22.01
CA LEU A 85 1.58 8.79 22.92
C LEU A 85 2.57 9.17 24.04
N ARG A 86 3.31 8.20 24.59
CA ARG A 86 4.35 8.48 25.59
C ARG A 86 5.51 9.28 24.99
N GLU A 87 6.02 8.84 23.84
CA GLU A 87 7.17 9.46 23.18
C GLU A 87 6.89 10.88 22.67
N LYS A 88 5.74 11.11 22.04
CA LYS A 88 5.45 12.39 21.38
C LYS A 88 4.77 13.42 22.28
N LEU A 89 3.95 12.97 23.22
CA LEU A 89 3.14 13.85 24.07
C LEU A 89 3.60 13.86 25.53
N ASN A 90 4.66 13.12 25.89
CA ASN A 90 5.20 13.00 27.26
C ASN A 90 4.11 12.71 28.30
N LEU A 91 3.09 11.92 27.91
CA LEU A 91 1.96 11.62 28.77
C LEU A 91 2.32 10.53 29.78
N THR A 92 1.88 10.73 31.01
CA THR A 92 1.97 9.73 32.08
C THR A 92 1.00 8.58 31.84
N ASP A 93 1.28 7.40 32.39
CA ASP A 93 0.42 6.21 32.22
C ASP A 93 -1.02 6.44 32.69
N ALA A 94 -1.22 7.28 33.72
CA ALA A 94 -2.54 7.67 34.20
C ALA A 94 -3.34 8.47 33.15
N GLN A 95 -2.68 9.39 32.44
CA GLN A 95 -3.30 10.18 31.38
C GLN A 95 -3.62 9.32 30.15
N VAL A 96 -2.71 8.41 29.78
CA VAL A 96 -2.93 7.46 28.69
C VAL A 96 -4.10 6.53 28.99
N ALA A 97 -4.18 5.99 30.21
CA ALA A 97 -5.32 5.16 30.64
C ALA A 97 -6.65 5.94 30.59
N GLY A 98 -6.62 7.22 30.96
CA GLY A 98 -7.78 8.11 30.84
C GLY A 98 -8.23 8.32 29.39
N LEU A 99 -7.28 8.47 28.46
CA LEU A 99 -7.57 8.59 27.03
C LEU A 99 -8.16 7.30 26.47
N VAL A 100 -7.54 6.15 26.78
CA VAL A 100 -8.01 4.83 26.35
C VAL A 100 -9.46 4.59 26.81
N ARG A 101 -9.77 4.89 28.07
CA ARG A 101 -11.13 4.74 28.63
C ARG A 101 -12.17 5.61 27.91
N ARG A 102 -11.75 6.76 27.37
CA ARG A 102 -12.61 7.69 26.62
C ARG A 102 -12.77 7.32 25.14
N GLY A 103 -12.21 6.20 24.69
CA GLY A 103 -12.28 5.79 23.28
C GLY A 103 -11.59 6.77 22.35
N TRP A 104 -10.51 7.42 22.82
CA TRP A 104 -9.86 8.51 22.09
C TRP A 104 -9.48 8.12 20.66
N PHE A 105 -8.99 6.89 20.44
CA PHE A 105 -8.50 6.42 19.14
C PHE A 105 -9.62 6.36 18.09
N GLU A 106 -10.80 5.82 18.44
CA GLU A 106 -11.96 5.77 17.56
C GLU A 106 -12.46 7.18 17.21
N ARG A 107 -12.43 8.09 18.20
CA ARG A 107 -12.85 9.47 18.03
C ARG A 107 -11.89 10.26 17.15
N LEU A 108 -10.58 10.04 17.32
CA LEU A 108 -9.54 10.68 16.52
C LEU A 108 -9.59 10.18 15.07
N MET A 109 -9.77 8.89 14.83
CA MET A 109 -9.96 8.33 13.48
C MET A 109 -11.20 8.94 12.79
N ARG A 110 -12.29 9.11 13.53
CA ARG A 110 -13.51 9.74 13.01
C ARG A 110 -13.28 11.22 12.65
N CYS A 111 -12.59 11.97 13.51
CA CYS A 111 -12.23 13.37 13.23
C CYS A 111 -11.22 13.50 12.08
N ALA A 112 -10.23 12.61 11.98
CA ALA A 112 -9.22 12.65 10.93
C ALA A 112 -9.81 12.33 9.55
N MET A 113 -10.74 11.36 9.47
CA MET A 113 -11.48 11.11 8.24
C MET A 113 -12.35 12.30 7.83
N LEU A 114 -12.96 13.00 8.80
CA LEU A 114 -13.74 14.21 8.53
C LEU A 114 -12.86 15.37 8.06
N SER A 115 -11.64 15.54 8.60
CA SER A 115 -10.74 16.62 8.18
C SER A 115 -10.07 16.35 6.82
N ALA A 116 -9.71 15.10 6.54
CA ALA A 116 -9.15 14.70 5.23
C ALA A 116 -10.16 14.87 4.09
N ALA A 117 -11.45 14.67 4.36
CA ALA A 117 -12.52 14.92 3.40
C ALA A 117 -12.71 16.42 3.11
N THR A 118 -12.46 17.30 4.09
CA THR A 118 -12.54 18.75 3.88
C THR A 118 -11.34 19.32 3.13
N ASP A 119 -10.13 18.77 3.31
CA ASP A 119 -8.94 19.19 2.53
C ASP A 119 -9.07 18.84 1.04
N ALA A 120 -9.69 17.69 0.72
CA ALA A 120 -9.93 17.26 -0.65
C ALA A 120 -10.97 18.11 -1.42
N LEU A 121 -11.76 18.94 -0.73
CA LEU A 121 -12.75 19.84 -1.33
C LEU A 121 -12.25 21.29 -1.48
N LEU A 122 -11.05 21.59 -0.97
CA LEU A 122 -10.44 22.93 -1.01
C LEU A 122 -9.21 23.02 -1.93
N THR A 123 -8.98 22.02 -2.78
CA THR A 123 -7.94 22.04 -3.84
C THR A 123 -8.59 21.95 -5.21
#